data_AF-A0A022QQ90-F1
#
_entry.id   AF-A0A022QQ90-F1
#
_cell.length_a   1.000
_cell.length_b   1.000
_cell.length_c   1.000
_cell.angle_alpha   90.00
_cell.angle_beta   90.00
_cell.angle_gamma   90.00
#
_symmetry.space_group_name_H-M   'P 1'
#
loop_
_entity.id
_entity.type
_entity.pdbx_description
1 polymer ?
#
loop_
_entity_poly.entity_id
_entity_poly.type
_entity_poly.pdbx_seq_one_letter_code
_entity_poly.pdbx_strand_id
1 'polypeptide(L)'
;MDSCLRLEDAYKRKLQRIKVKSVVTDTFKLGKSSTTRYCKFPPLKFVLLFILLATFLTFLSSPNVCNQNRTSRSVSRQHFVNRWIWGSASDTRYISNLEIKWDEILTVLKKIPSENKIKAIGLLNFNEREIEQWKKLTPSANHHLVLQMDYADKNVTWESIYPEWIDEEQEEELPKCPSLPDVEFPRKRVDLVAVKLPCRNEGNWSRDVARLHLQMSAAGVAASFKGNYPVHLVFVTRCFPIPNLFTCKDLVAREGNVWLYRPDLDALRQKIQLPIGSCELALPLGSSIERDDNSGKTQREAYTTILHSANDYVCGAIAAAQSIRMSGSTRDLVILVDESIGDHHRRGLQSSGWKVRTIKRIRNPKAEKDAYNEWNYSKFRLWQLTDYDKIIFVDADLLILRNIDFLFKMPQISATGNNGTLFNSGVMVIEPSNCTFKLLMDHVDDIESYNGGDQGYLNEIF
;
A
#
# COMPACT_ATOMS: atom_id res chain seq x y z
N MET A 1 -23.41 -4.73 -45.45
CA MET A 1 -24.53 -3.99 -44.82
C MET A 1 -25.66 -4.98 -44.63
N ASP A 2 -25.74 -5.62 -43.45
CA ASP A 2 -26.98 -6.27 -42.92
C ASP A 2 -26.82 -7.05 -41.60
N SER A 3 -25.69 -6.97 -40.88
CA SER A 3 -25.57 -7.55 -39.53
C SER A 3 -25.55 -6.54 -38.39
N CYS A 4 -25.52 -5.23 -38.68
CA CYS A 4 -25.49 -4.18 -37.64
C CYS A 4 -26.90 -3.81 -37.12
N LEU A 5 -27.95 -4.02 -37.92
CA LEU A 5 -29.34 -3.66 -37.58
C LEU A 5 -30.01 -4.62 -36.59
N ARG A 6 -29.50 -5.84 -36.37
CA ARG A 6 -30.11 -6.82 -35.45
C ARG A 6 -29.65 -6.71 -34.00
N LEU A 7 -28.50 -6.08 -33.73
CA LEU A 7 -27.98 -5.95 -32.36
C LEU A 7 -28.65 -4.80 -31.59
N GLU A 8 -28.98 -3.70 -32.26
CA GLU A 8 -29.71 -2.56 -31.69
C GLU A 8 -31.15 -2.92 -31.27
N ASP A 9 -31.82 -3.77 -32.05
CA ASP A 9 -33.17 -4.25 -31.74
C ASP A 9 -33.21 -5.21 -30.54
N ALA A 10 -32.16 -6.01 -30.34
CA ALA A 10 -32.04 -6.88 -29.18
C ALA A 10 -31.75 -6.08 -27.89
N TYR A 11 -30.97 -5.00 -27.99
CA TYR A 11 -30.66 -4.12 -26.86
C TYR A 11 -31.88 -3.28 -26.43
N LYS A 12 -32.66 -2.75 -27.39
CA LYS A 12 -33.92 -2.01 -27.11
C LYS A 12 -34.98 -2.88 -26.44
N ARG A 13 -35.13 -4.16 -26.82
CA ARG A 13 -36.08 -5.08 -26.17
C ARG A 13 -35.67 -5.47 -24.75
N LYS A 14 -34.35 -5.51 -24.46
CA LYS A 14 -33.84 -5.80 -23.10
C LYS A 14 -34.02 -4.58 -22.17
N LEU A 15 -33.87 -3.36 -22.69
CA LEU A 15 -34.12 -2.13 -21.94
C LEU A 15 -35.62 -1.91 -21.62
N GLN A 16 -36.53 -2.29 -22.53
CA GLN A 16 -37.97 -2.20 -22.30
C GLN A 16 -38.48 -3.21 -21.26
N ARG A 17 -37.84 -4.37 -21.10
CA ARG A 17 -38.19 -5.35 -20.04
C ARG A 17 -37.74 -4.94 -18.64
N ILE A 18 -36.72 -4.09 -18.53
CA ILE A 18 -36.20 -3.61 -17.24
C ILE A 18 -36.99 -2.38 -16.74
N LYS A 19 -37.67 -1.64 -17.62
CA LYS A 19 -38.55 -0.52 -17.26
C LYS A 19 -39.97 -0.89 -16.80
N VAL A 20 -40.33 -2.18 -16.78
CA VAL A 20 -41.66 -2.67 -16.33
C VAL A 20 -41.49 -3.48 -15.04
N LYS A 21 -41.03 -2.82 -13.98
CA LYS A 21 -41.20 -3.31 -12.59
C LYS A 21 -40.94 -2.19 -11.57
N SER A 22 -41.57 -1.04 -11.77
CA SER A 22 -41.74 -0.07 -10.68
C SER A 22 -42.89 0.88 -11.02
N VAL A 23 -43.84 0.97 -10.08
CA VAL A 23 -44.86 2.03 -9.96
C VAL A 23 -46.01 1.96 -10.97
N VAL A 24 -47.08 1.25 -10.58
CA VAL A 24 -48.44 1.55 -11.04
C VAL A 24 -48.91 2.79 -10.28
N THR A 25 -48.98 3.93 -10.95
CA THR A 25 -49.71 5.12 -10.51
C THR A 25 -51.18 4.98 -10.89
N ASP A 26 -52.04 4.77 -9.91
CA ASP A 26 -53.48 4.96 -10.05
C ASP A 26 -53.80 6.46 -10.01
N THR A 27 -54.48 6.95 -11.04
CA THR A 27 -55.34 8.13 -10.95
C THR A 27 -56.58 7.85 -11.76
N PHE A 28 -57.75 7.76 -11.10
CA PHE A 28 -58.97 8.44 -11.55
C PHE A 28 -60.15 8.30 -10.56
N LYS A 29 -60.80 9.46 -10.35
CA LYS A 29 -62.22 9.73 -10.03
C LYS A 29 -62.67 9.82 -8.56
N LEU A 30 -62.90 11.09 -8.18
CA LEU A 30 -63.89 11.55 -7.20
C LEU A 30 -65.32 11.20 -7.65
N GLY A 31 -66.18 10.77 -6.72
CA GLY A 31 -67.64 10.98 -6.84
C GLY A 31 -68.59 9.97 -6.17
N LYS A 32 -69.04 10.32 -4.94
CA LYS A 32 -70.36 10.08 -4.29
C LYS A 32 -70.77 8.70 -3.72
N SER A 33 -71.12 8.77 -2.41
CA SER A 33 -72.24 8.11 -1.69
C SER A 33 -72.09 6.62 -1.35
N SER A 34 -72.37 6.06 -0.16
CA SER A 34 -72.97 6.53 1.10
C SER A 34 -72.86 5.41 2.17
N THR A 35 -72.81 5.80 3.46
CA THR A 35 -73.22 5.08 4.71
C THR A 35 -72.46 3.79 5.08
N THR A 36 -72.04 3.49 6.32
CA THR A 36 -72.33 4.01 7.68
C THR A 36 -71.28 3.41 8.65
N ARG A 37 -70.81 4.18 9.64
CA ARG A 37 -70.85 3.88 11.11
C ARG A 37 -69.89 4.80 11.88
N TYR A 38 -70.47 5.55 12.80
CA TYR A 38 -69.80 6.37 13.80
C TYR A 38 -69.13 5.50 14.87
N CYS A 39 -67.90 5.87 15.26
CA CYS A 39 -67.41 5.71 16.64
C CYS A 39 -66.49 6.88 16.97
N LYS A 40 -66.87 7.65 18.00
CA LYS A 40 -66.16 8.83 18.53
C LYS A 40 -64.96 8.37 19.37
N PHE A 41 -63.79 9.00 19.23
CA PHE A 41 -62.67 8.90 20.18
C PHE A 41 -62.44 10.24 20.91
N PRO A 42 -61.96 10.25 22.18
CA PRO A 42 -61.90 11.42 23.06
C PRO A 42 -60.63 12.27 22.86
N PRO A 43 -60.53 13.47 23.50
CA PRO A 43 -59.60 14.50 23.06
C PRO A 43 -58.17 14.28 23.56
N LEU A 44 -57.21 14.39 22.63
CA LEU A 44 -55.74 14.31 22.80
C LEU A 44 -55.13 15.18 23.92
N LYS A 45 -55.92 16.06 24.55
CA LYS A 45 -55.46 17.04 25.56
C LYS A 45 -55.06 16.39 26.88
N PHE A 46 -55.66 15.27 27.26
CA PHE A 46 -55.34 14.61 28.53
C PHE A 46 -54.01 13.85 28.49
N VAL A 47 -53.63 13.31 27.33
CA VAL A 47 -52.36 12.57 27.17
C VAL A 47 -51.16 13.52 27.33
N LEU A 48 -51.26 14.73 26.77
CA LEU A 48 -50.22 15.76 26.88
C LEU A 48 -50.05 16.28 28.31
N LEU A 49 -51.15 16.38 29.07
CA LEU A 49 -51.12 16.77 30.48
C LEU A 49 -50.39 15.73 31.34
N PHE A 50 -50.61 14.44 31.07
CA PHE A 50 -49.92 13.35 31.78
C PHE A 50 -48.41 13.34 31.54
N ILE A 51 -47.98 13.62 30.30
CA ILE A 51 -46.55 13.68 29.96
C ILE A 51 -45.89 14.85 30.69
N LEU A 52 -46.53 16.02 30.72
CA LEU A 52 -46.00 17.20 31.42
C LEU A 52 -45.91 17.00 32.94
N LEU A 53 -46.92 16.36 33.56
CA LEU A 53 -46.90 16.03 34.98
C LEU A 53 -45.78 15.03 35.34
N ALA A 54 -45.54 14.02 34.49
CA ALA A 54 -44.49 13.03 34.70
C ALA A 54 -43.09 13.66 34.62
N THR A 55 -42.87 14.61 33.72
CA THR A 55 -41.61 15.38 33.64
C THR A 55 -41.43 16.32 34.83
N PHE A 56 -42.51 16.84 35.41
CA PHE A 56 -42.42 17.71 36.58
C PHE A 56 -42.11 16.92 37.87
N LEU A 57 -42.69 15.72 38.02
CA LEU A 57 -42.43 14.82 39.16
C LEU A 57 -41.00 14.27 39.19
N THR A 58 -40.36 14.09 38.03
CA THR A 58 -38.96 13.65 37.92
C THR A 58 -37.97 14.76 38.33
N PHE A 59 -38.30 16.03 38.08
CA PHE A 59 -37.53 17.17 38.60
C PHE A 59 -37.67 17.36 40.11
N LEU A 60 -38.83 17.06 40.68
CA LEU A 60 -39.08 17.19 42.13
C LEU A 60 -38.51 16.05 42.98
N SER A 61 -38.11 14.93 42.36
CA SER A 61 -37.68 13.71 43.07
C SER A 61 -36.16 13.48 43.05
N SER A 62 -35.36 14.45 42.62
CA SER A 62 -33.89 14.32 42.64
C SER A 62 -33.33 14.69 44.02
N PRO A 63 -32.59 13.80 44.72
CA PRO A 63 -32.01 14.14 46.02
C PRO A 63 -30.76 15.02 45.86
N ASN A 64 -30.68 16.07 46.67
CA ASN A 64 -29.50 16.93 46.84
C ASN A 64 -28.40 16.22 47.63
N VAL A 65 -27.17 16.13 47.08
CA VAL A 65 -25.94 16.06 47.88
C VAL A 65 -24.90 17.02 47.31
N CYS A 66 -24.36 17.83 48.23
CA CYS A 66 -23.59 19.05 48.01
C CYS A 66 -22.15 18.85 47.50
N ASN A 67 -21.79 19.74 46.58
CA ASN A 67 -20.55 20.54 46.47
C ASN A 67 -19.32 20.18 47.32
N GLN A 68 -18.20 19.91 46.63
CA GLN A 68 -16.94 20.60 46.93
C GLN A 68 -16.26 21.09 45.64
N ASN A 69 -16.10 22.41 45.57
CA ASN A 69 -15.33 23.14 44.58
C ASN A 69 -13.86 22.71 44.59
N ARG A 70 -13.27 22.50 43.41
CA ARG A 70 -11.94 23.03 43.09
C ARG A 70 -11.71 23.09 41.57
N THR A 71 -11.76 24.32 41.09
CA THR A 71 -11.05 24.84 39.94
C THR A 71 -9.67 24.18 39.73
N SER A 72 -9.39 23.72 38.51
CA SER A 72 -8.01 23.57 38.05
C SER A 72 -7.90 23.96 36.58
N ARG A 73 -7.41 25.18 36.38
CA ARG A 73 -6.75 25.65 35.15
C ARG A 73 -5.48 24.82 34.94
N SER A 74 -5.22 24.49 33.67
CA SER A 74 -3.90 24.39 33.02
C SER A 74 -2.68 24.59 33.93
N VAL A 75 -1.98 23.50 34.27
CA VAL A 75 -0.52 23.47 34.42
C VAL A 75 -0.03 22.09 33.97
N SER A 76 0.92 22.10 33.04
CA SER A 76 1.73 20.97 32.61
C SER A 76 2.26 20.18 33.81
N ARG A 77 1.89 18.90 33.92
CA ARG A 77 2.64 17.96 34.77
C ARG A 77 3.43 17.03 33.87
N GLN A 78 4.74 17.29 33.84
CA GLN A 78 5.77 16.34 33.49
C GLN A 78 5.43 14.96 34.07
N HIS A 79 5.08 14.02 33.20
CA HIS A 79 5.22 12.60 33.47
C HIS A 79 6.72 12.25 33.37
N PHE A 80 7.46 12.68 34.39
CA PHE A 80 8.71 12.07 34.77
C PHE A 80 8.43 11.29 36.05
N VAL A 81 9.11 10.15 36.17
CA VAL A 81 9.11 9.20 37.30
C VAL A 81 8.17 7.98 37.13
N ASN A 82 8.84 6.85 36.89
CA ASN A 82 8.41 5.45 36.90
C ASN A 82 7.85 4.82 35.61
N ARG A 83 8.68 4.79 34.55
CA ARG A 83 8.58 3.79 33.46
C ARG A 83 9.77 2.81 33.46
N TRP A 84 10.23 2.43 34.65
CA TRP A 84 11.23 1.38 34.85
C TRP A 84 10.67 0.34 35.82
N ILE A 85 9.96 -0.64 35.27
CA ILE A 85 9.89 -2.04 35.71
C ILE A 85 9.54 -2.78 34.42
N TRP A 86 10.38 -3.72 34.01
CA TRP A 86 10.05 -4.72 33.00
C TRP A 86 8.70 -5.36 33.36
N GLY A 87 7.62 -4.97 32.69
CA GLY A 87 6.26 -5.25 33.17
C GLY A 87 5.14 -5.09 32.14
N SER A 88 5.40 -4.65 30.92
CA SER A 88 4.57 -5.05 29.78
C SER A 88 5.17 -6.36 29.25
N ALA A 89 4.39 -7.43 29.27
CA ALA A 89 4.81 -8.68 28.63
C ALA A 89 5.29 -8.37 27.20
N SER A 90 6.54 -8.70 26.86
CA SER A 90 7.06 -8.42 25.52
C SER A 90 6.15 -9.08 24.51
N ASP A 91 5.61 -8.33 23.56
CA ASP A 91 4.74 -8.89 22.55
C ASP A 91 5.56 -9.85 21.68
N THR A 92 5.17 -11.12 21.68
CA THR A 92 5.87 -12.18 20.96
C THR A 92 5.92 -11.93 19.45
N ARG A 93 5.06 -11.05 18.91
CA ARG A 93 5.10 -10.57 17.51
C ARG A 93 6.40 -9.85 17.17
N TYR A 94 7.01 -9.14 18.12
CA TYR A 94 8.21 -8.32 17.89
C TYR A 94 9.51 -9.09 18.14
N ILE A 95 9.45 -10.28 18.76
CA ILE A 95 10.65 -11.05 19.15
C ILE A 95 11.33 -11.66 17.92
N SER A 96 12.63 -11.39 17.77
CA SER A 96 13.49 -12.01 16.76
C SER A 96 14.41 -13.07 17.38
N ASN A 97 14.22 -14.32 16.97
CA ASN A 97 15.05 -15.46 17.38
C ASN A 97 16.38 -15.56 16.61
N LEU A 98 16.68 -14.59 15.74
CA LEU A 98 17.92 -14.58 14.98
C LEU A 98 19.11 -14.26 15.90
N GLU A 99 20.09 -15.16 15.94
CA GLU A 99 21.39 -14.89 16.55
C GLU A 99 22.22 -13.97 15.64
N ILE A 100 22.76 -12.90 16.21
CA ILE A 100 23.49 -11.89 15.45
C ILE A 100 24.94 -12.34 15.27
N LYS A 101 25.37 -12.45 14.01
CA LYS A 101 26.78 -12.60 13.63
C LYS A 101 27.42 -11.22 13.49
N TRP A 102 28.20 -10.84 14.50
CA TRP A 102 28.74 -9.48 14.62
C TRP A 102 29.84 -9.16 13.60
N ASP A 103 30.51 -10.18 13.07
CA ASP A 103 31.45 -10.08 11.96
C ASP A 103 30.76 -9.68 10.64
N GLU A 104 29.54 -10.17 10.40
CA GLU A 104 28.71 -9.74 9.26
C GLU A 104 28.37 -8.24 9.38
N ILE A 105 28.00 -7.79 10.60
CA ILE A 105 27.74 -6.35 10.88
C ILE A 105 28.99 -5.51 10.61
N LEU A 106 30.16 -5.91 11.13
CA LEU A 106 31.41 -5.20 10.89
C LEU A 106 31.75 -5.10 9.40
N THR A 107 31.56 -6.19 8.66
CA THR A 107 31.83 -6.27 7.22
C THR A 107 30.94 -5.29 6.45
N VAL A 108 29.67 -5.21 6.80
CA VAL A 108 28.70 -4.32 6.20
C VAL A 108 28.98 -2.85 6.57
N LEU A 109 29.29 -2.54 7.83
CA LEU A 109 29.59 -1.17 8.25
C LEU A 109 30.86 -0.60 7.60
N LYS A 110 31.84 -1.44 7.25
CA LYS A 110 33.02 -1.03 6.48
C LYS A 110 32.68 -0.51 5.07
N LYS A 111 31.47 -0.79 4.56
CA LYS A 111 30.99 -0.29 3.26
C LYS A 111 30.45 1.14 3.35
N ILE A 112 30.26 1.67 4.56
CA ILE A 112 29.89 3.08 4.75
C ILE A 112 31.12 3.95 4.44
N PRO A 113 31.01 4.96 3.54
CA PRO A 113 32.13 5.82 3.18
C PRO A 113 32.76 6.48 4.42
N SER A 114 34.09 6.55 4.48
CA SER A 114 34.81 7.08 5.65
C SER A 114 34.51 8.57 5.95
N GLU A 115 34.05 9.31 4.93
CA GLU A 115 33.56 10.69 5.06
C GLU A 115 32.27 10.78 5.88
N ASN A 116 31.45 9.73 5.88
CA ASN A 116 30.20 9.62 6.64
C ASN A 116 30.47 9.13 8.05
N LYS A 117 31.07 10.00 8.88
CA LYS A 117 31.32 9.69 10.30
C LYS A 117 30.00 9.41 11.02
N ILE A 118 29.82 8.17 11.47
CA ILE A 118 28.69 7.76 12.30
C ILE A 118 28.89 8.32 13.71
N LYS A 119 28.15 9.37 14.06
CA LYS A 119 28.24 10.01 15.38
C LYS A 119 27.10 9.57 16.29
N ALA A 120 25.92 9.32 15.72
CA ALA A 120 24.75 8.90 16.46
C ALA A 120 24.09 7.66 15.82
N ILE A 121 23.82 6.65 16.64
CA ILE A 121 23.20 5.39 16.24
C ILE A 121 21.87 5.23 16.97
N GLY A 122 20.79 5.06 16.23
CA GLY A 122 19.50 4.60 16.75
C GLY A 122 19.45 3.07 16.76
N LEU A 123 19.14 2.46 17.90
CA LEU A 123 19.00 1.02 18.07
C LEU A 123 17.54 0.68 18.38
N LEU A 124 16.88 -0.08 17.50
CA LEU A 124 15.49 -0.48 17.64
C LEU A 124 15.36 -2.01 17.72
N ASN A 125 14.59 -2.49 18.70
CA ASN A 125 14.24 -3.90 18.89
C ASN A 125 15.43 -4.86 19.15
N PHE A 126 16.47 -4.37 19.84
CA PHE A 126 17.57 -5.20 20.34
C PHE A 126 17.44 -5.46 21.84
N ASN A 127 17.90 -6.61 22.30
CA ASN A 127 17.97 -6.87 23.74
C ASN A 127 19.17 -6.14 24.40
N GLU A 128 19.21 -6.10 25.72
CA GLU A 128 20.24 -5.37 26.47
C GLU A 128 21.67 -5.83 26.13
N ARG A 129 21.90 -7.14 25.97
CA ARG A 129 23.22 -7.69 25.62
C ARG A 129 23.65 -7.27 24.22
N GLU A 130 22.73 -7.28 23.27
CA GLU A 130 22.97 -6.82 21.90
C GLU A 130 23.25 -5.32 21.83
N ILE A 131 22.54 -4.51 22.63
CA ILE A 131 22.80 -3.07 22.75
C ILE A 131 24.20 -2.79 23.29
N GLU A 132 24.64 -3.53 24.30
CA GLU A 132 26.02 -3.41 24.82
C GLU A 132 27.06 -3.78 23.76
N GLN A 133 26.79 -4.81 22.96
CA GLN A 133 27.70 -5.22 21.90
C GLN A 133 27.78 -4.20 20.76
N TRP A 134 26.66 -3.56 20.38
CA TRP A 134 26.65 -2.42 19.46
C TRP A 134 27.54 -1.28 19.95
N LYS A 135 27.48 -0.93 21.25
CA LYS A 135 28.33 0.10 21.86
C LYS A 135 29.81 -0.24 21.76
N LYS A 136 30.18 -1.51 22.01
CA LYS A 136 31.57 -1.99 21.89
C LYS A 136 32.08 -1.98 20.45
N LEU A 137 31.21 -2.30 19.48
CA LEU A 137 31.55 -2.39 18.06
C LEU A 137 31.72 -1.00 17.41
N THR A 138 31.03 0.00 17.94
CA THR A 138 31.03 1.37 17.42
C THR A 138 31.48 2.40 18.48
N PRO A 139 32.70 2.27 19.03
CA PRO A 139 33.17 3.14 20.12
C PRO A 139 33.38 4.59 19.67
N SER A 140 33.53 4.82 18.36
CA SER A 140 33.66 6.14 17.76
C SER A 140 32.35 6.93 17.68
N ALA A 141 31.20 6.26 17.87
CA ALA A 141 29.91 6.95 17.90
C ALA A 141 29.69 7.57 19.29
N ASN A 142 29.41 8.87 19.31
CA ASN A 142 29.22 9.62 20.55
C ASN A 142 27.91 9.27 21.27
N HIS A 143 26.91 8.79 20.54
CA HIS A 143 25.57 8.54 21.04
C HIS A 143 24.97 7.24 20.51
N HIS A 144 24.59 6.34 21.43
CA HIS A 144 23.75 5.17 21.15
C HIS A 144 22.39 5.41 21.78
N LEU A 145 21.40 5.69 20.94
CA LEU A 145 20.03 5.99 21.33
C LEU A 145 19.22 4.70 21.25
N VAL A 146 18.78 4.18 22.40
CA VAL A 146 17.85 3.05 22.44
C VAL A 146 16.46 3.59 22.15
N LEU A 147 15.94 3.26 20.96
CA LEU A 147 14.65 3.73 20.49
C LEU A 147 13.56 2.92 21.17
N GLN A 148 12.72 3.59 21.96
CA GLN A 148 11.58 2.99 22.65
C GLN A 148 10.33 3.13 21.77
N MET A 149 9.51 2.09 21.76
CA MET A 149 8.31 2.01 20.94
C MET A 149 7.26 1.17 21.68
N ASP A 150 6.02 1.63 21.67
CA ASP A 150 4.90 0.82 22.14
C ASP A 150 4.52 -0.22 21.08
N TYR A 151 4.06 -1.39 21.51
CA TYR A 151 3.61 -2.41 20.55
C TYR A 151 2.26 -2.01 19.96
N ALA A 152 2.05 -2.35 18.69
CA ALA A 152 0.72 -2.27 18.07
C ALA A 152 -0.31 -3.03 18.92
N ASP A 153 -1.56 -2.57 18.94
CA ASP A 153 -2.63 -3.31 19.63
C ASP A 153 -2.70 -4.76 19.12
N LYS A 154 -3.02 -5.70 20.01
CA LYS A 154 -3.16 -7.12 19.66
C LYS A 154 -4.30 -7.37 18.68
N ASN A 155 -5.28 -6.46 18.64
CA ASN A 155 -6.41 -6.52 17.73
C ASN A 155 -6.07 -6.01 16.32
N VAL A 156 -4.92 -5.37 16.10
CA VAL A 156 -4.47 -4.98 14.76
C VAL A 156 -3.95 -6.22 14.04
N THR A 157 -4.69 -6.65 13.01
CA THR A 157 -4.31 -7.74 12.11
C THR A 157 -3.88 -7.20 10.76
N TRP A 158 -3.29 -8.06 9.91
CA TRP A 158 -2.94 -7.66 8.56
C TRP A 158 -4.17 -7.24 7.75
N GLU A 159 -5.27 -7.97 7.89
CA GLU A 159 -6.57 -7.70 7.25
C GLU A 159 -7.20 -6.38 7.73
N SER A 160 -6.90 -5.92 8.94
CA SER A 160 -7.33 -4.60 9.40
C SER A 160 -6.56 -3.45 8.75
N ILE A 161 -5.34 -3.71 8.27
CA ILE A 161 -4.49 -2.74 7.57
C ILE A 161 -4.68 -2.84 6.04
N TYR A 162 -4.98 -4.04 5.55
CA TYR A 162 -5.25 -4.32 4.14
C TYR A 162 -6.61 -5.02 4.00
N PRO A 163 -7.72 -4.31 4.28
CA PRO A 163 -9.05 -4.89 4.14
C PRO A 163 -9.39 -5.15 2.67
N GLU A 164 -10.28 -6.12 2.45
CA GLU A 164 -10.80 -6.44 1.11
C GLU A 164 -11.63 -5.29 0.53
N TRP A 165 -12.36 -4.58 1.39
CA TRP A 165 -13.25 -3.49 0.99
C TRP A 165 -13.10 -2.29 1.92
N ILE A 166 -13.12 -1.11 1.29
CA ILE A 166 -13.34 0.18 1.93
C ILE A 166 -14.38 0.97 1.13
N ASP A 167 -14.94 2.00 1.73
CA ASP A 167 -15.79 2.97 1.03
C ASP A 167 -14.90 3.89 0.17
N GLU A 168 -14.58 3.44 -1.05
CA GLU A 168 -13.76 4.19 -2.01
C GLU A 168 -14.45 5.46 -2.53
N GLU A 169 -15.79 5.45 -2.57
CA GLU A 169 -16.60 6.59 -3.02
C GLU A 169 -16.81 7.63 -1.91
N GLN A 170 -16.44 7.29 -0.67
CA GLN A 170 -16.53 8.15 0.52
C GLN A 170 -17.97 8.63 0.76
N GLU A 171 -18.95 7.77 0.52
CA GLU A 171 -20.39 8.08 0.66
C GLU A 171 -20.87 8.05 2.13
N GLU A 172 -20.29 7.18 2.96
CA GLU A 172 -20.70 6.94 4.35
C GLU A 172 -19.67 7.46 5.37
N GLU A 173 -18.49 6.84 5.41
CA GLU A 173 -17.43 7.16 6.36
C GLU A 173 -16.07 7.25 5.66
N LEU A 174 -15.24 8.20 6.09
CA LEU A 174 -13.86 8.29 5.61
C LEU A 174 -13.07 7.07 6.10
N PRO A 175 -12.60 6.19 5.22
CA PRO A 175 -11.88 4.99 5.61
C PRO A 175 -10.55 5.39 6.27
N LYS A 176 -10.28 4.80 7.44
CA LYS A 176 -9.08 5.10 8.23
C LYS A 176 -8.38 3.83 8.66
N CYS A 177 -7.07 3.88 8.60
CA CYS A 177 -6.24 2.79 9.07
C CYS A 177 -6.15 2.72 10.60
N PRO A 178 -5.98 1.51 11.17
CA PRO A 178 -5.60 1.34 12.56
C PRO A 178 -4.31 2.12 12.87
N SER A 179 -4.27 2.81 14.01
CA SER A 179 -3.07 3.54 14.41
C SER A 179 -1.99 2.58 14.90
N LEU A 180 -0.75 2.78 14.43
CA LEU A 180 0.46 2.14 14.94
C LEU A 180 1.21 3.14 15.84
N PRO A 181 1.63 2.75 17.06
CA PRO A 181 2.31 3.68 17.96
C PRO A 181 3.66 4.18 17.46
N ASP A 182 3.83 5.49 17.32
CA ASP A 182 5.09 6.07 16.87
C ASP A 182 6.26 5.81 17.85
N VAL A 183 7.47 5.72 17.29
CA VAL A 183 8.71 5.80 18.07
C VAL A 183 8.89 7.21 18.60
N GLU A 184 9.35 7.34 19.85
CA GLU A 184 9.79 8.63 20.37
C GLU A 184 10.96 9.16 19.53
N PHE A 185 10.69 10.17 18.70
CA PHE A 185 11.69 10.73 17.81
C PHE A 185 12.87 11.30 18.60
N PRO A 186 14.12 10.92 18.24
CA PRO A 186 15.27 11.39 18.97
C PRO A 186 15.43 12.91 18.77
N ARG A 187 15.75 13.64 19.85
CA ARG A 187 16.08 15.07 19.76
C ARG A 187 17.39 15.36 19.01
N LYS A 188 18.20 14.32 18.82
CA LYS A 188 19.45 14.37 18.08
C LYS A 188 19.30 13.59 16.79
N ARG A 189 19.87 14.14 15.72
CA ARG A 189 19.96 13.46 14.44
C ARG A 189 20.73 12.16 14.58
N VAL A 190 20.20 11.11 13.96
CA VAL A 190 20.87 9.82 13.81
C VAL A 190 21.54 9.73 12.44
N ASP A 191 22.71 9.11 12.40
CA ASP A 191 23.45 8.84 11.15
C ASP A 191 23.28 7.38 10.69
N LEU A 192 22.99 6.50 11.65
CA LEU A 192 22.72 5.08 11.46
C LEU A 192 21.52 4.67 12.29
N VAL A 193 20.55 3.97 11.69
CA VAL A 193 19.45 3.32 12.41
C VAL A 193 19.60 1.82 12.21
N ALA A 194 19.91 1.09 13.29
CA ALA A 194 19.92 -0.36 13.27
C ALA A 194 18.61 -0.89 13.84
N VAL A 195 18.05 -1.91 13.20
CA VAL A 195 16.79 -2.55 13.59
C VAL A 195 16.91 -4.06 13.48
N LYS A 196 16.52 -4.78 14.52
CA LYS A 196 16.37 -6.24 14.46
C LYS A 196 14.92 -6.58 14.13
N LEU A 197 14.68 -7.32 13.05
CA LEU A 197 13.31 -7.68 12.66
C LEU A 197 12.99 -9.14 13.02
N PRO A 198 11.79 -9.43 13.52
CA PRO A 198 11.29 -10.81 13.62
C PRO A 198 11.14 -11.38 12.22
N CYS A 199 11.35 -12.68 12.02
CA CYS A 199 11.16 -13.36 10.74
C CYS A 199 10.66 -14.76 11.07
N ARG A 200 9.34 -14.91 11.09
CA ARG A 200 8.64 -16.14 11.46
C ARG A 200 8.62 -17.06 10.23
N ASN A 201 8.99 -18.32 10.41
CA ASN A 201 9.15 -19.31 9.34
C ASN A 201 7.80 -19.84 8.77
N GLU A 202 6.70 -19.15 9.04
CA GLU A 202 5.37 -19.52 8.54
C GLU A 202 5.17 -18.81 7.20
N GLY A 203 4.42 -19.43 6.27
CA GLY A 203 4.28 -19.02 4.85
C GLY A 203 3.61 -17.68 4.59
N ASN A 204 3.91 -16.64 5.38
CA ASN A 204 3.32 -15.31 5.28
C ASN A 204 4.23 -14.22 5.91
N TRP A 205 5.55 -14.39 5.85
CA TRP A 205 6.52 -13.49 6.50
C TRP A 205 6.45 -12.03 6.02
N SER A 206 5.91 -11.80 4.82
CA SER A 206 5.70 -10.49 4.21
C SER A 206 4.50 -9.75 4.83
N ARG A 207 3.50 -10.49 5.31
CA ARG A 207 2.24 -9.97 5.88
C ARG A 207 2.25 -10.02 7.41
N ASP A 208 3.22 -9.36 8.03
CA ASP A 208 3.41 -9.33 9.49
C ASP A 208 3.37 -7.89 10.04
N VAL A 209 2.40 -7.63 10.93
CA VAL A 209 2.16 -6.30 11.51
C VAL A 209 3.38 -5.77 12.29
N ALA A 210 4.08 -6.63 13.05
CA ALA A 210 5.23 -6.19 13.83
C ALA A 210 6.43 -5.86 12.93
N ARG A 211 6.65 -6.65 11.87
CA ARG A 211 7.66 -6.35 10.85
C ARG A 211 7.36 -5.06 10.13
N LEU A 212 6.12 -4.83 9.71
CA LEU A 212 5.71 -3.57 9.07
C LEU A 212 5.94 -2.41 10.02
N HIS A 213 5.47 -2.51 11.26
CA HIS A 213 5.58 -1.46 12.26
C HIS A 213 7.04 -1.07 12.54
N LEU A 214 7.92 -2.05 12.80
CA LEU A 214 9.34 -1.79 13.05
C LEU A 214 10.04 -1.10 11.87
N GLN A 215 9.66 -1.46 10.64
CA GLN A 215 10.23 -0.89 9.42
C GLN A 215 9.73 0.53 9.15
N MET A 216 8.44 0.78 9.36
CA MET A 216 7.87 2.14 9.30
C MET A 216 8.51 3.05 10.35
N SER A 217 8.68 2.55 11.57
CA SER A 217 9.37 3.25 12.66
C SER A 217 10.84 3.55 12.33
N ALA A 218 11.56 2.60 11.73
CA ALA A 218 12.92 2.80 11.24
C ALA A 218 12.99 3.91 10.19
N ALA A 219 12.08 3.88 9.22
CA ALA A 219 11.98 4.87 8.16
C ALA A 219 11.63 6.26 8.72
N GLY A 220 10.66 6.34 9.64
CA GLY A 220 10.27 7.57 10.32
C GLY A 220 11.43 8.20 11.09
N VAL A 221 12.19 7.40 11.85
CA VAL A 221 13.38 7.90 12.56
C VAL A 221 14.45 8.39 11.58
N ALA A 222 14.71 7.66 10.50
CA ALA A 222 15.66 8.08 9.47
C ALA A 222 15.25 9.40 8.78
N ALA A 223 13.95 9.57 8.52
CA ALA A 223 13.36 10.71 7.84
C ALA A 223 13.05 11.92 8.75
N SER A 224 13.15 11.76 10.07
CA SER A 224 12.65 12.70 11.08
C SER A 224 13.28 14.11 11.05
N PHE A 225 14.55 14.25 10.69
CA PHE A 225 15.18 15.56 10.55
C PHE A 225 15.12 16.04 9.11
N LYS A 226 14.75 17.31 8.92
CA LYS A 226 14.77 17.96 7.60
C LYS A 226 16.21 18.23 7.15
N GLY A 227 16.45 18.11 5.85
CA GLY A 227 17.75 18.34 5.21
C GLY A 227 18.23 17.16 4.38
N ASN A 228 19.21 17.42 3.52
CA ASN A 228 19.85 16.41 2.69
C ASN A 228 21.16 15.99 3.35
N TYR A 229 21.15 14.85 4.01
CA TYR A 229 22.30 14.27 4.66
C TYR A 229 22.26 12.75 4.59
N PRO A 230 23.41 12.07 4.57
CA PRO A 230 23.41 10.62 4.50
C PRO A 230 22.90 10.01 5.82
N VAL A 231 21.90 9.14 5.72
CA VAL A 231 21.47 8.23 6.78
C VAL A 231 21.60 6.81 6.27
N HIS A 232 22.05 5.92 7.14
CA HIS A 232 22.15 4.50 6.85
C HIS A 232 21.15 3.73 7.71
N LEU A 233 20.55 2.70 7.12
CA LEU A 233 19.66 1.78 7.83
C LEU A 233 20.26 0.38 7.79
N VAL A 234 20.39 -0.25 8.95
CA VAL A 234 20.84 -1.64 9.08
C VAL A 234 19.69 -2.49 9.56
N PHE A 235 19.27 -3.46 8.74
CA PHE A 235 18.30 -4.47 9.13
C PHE A 235 19.01 -5.78 9.43
N VAL A 236 18.74 -6.35 10.61
CA VAL A 236 19.24 -7.67 11.01
C VAL A 236 18.06 -8.64 10.97
N THR A 237 17.96 -9.41 9.88
CA THR A 237 16.83 -10.31 9.62
C THR A 237 17.12 -11.32 8.50
N ARG A 238 16.49 -12.50 8.58
CA ARG A 238 16.55 -13.55 7.54
C ARG A 238 15.63 -13.24 6.35
N CYS A 239 14.50 -12.58 6.62
CA CYS A 239 13.47 -12.23 5.65
C CYS A 239 13.80 -10.90 4.98
N PHE A 240 13.28 -10.64 3.78
CA PHE A 240 13.52 -9.35 3.10
C PHE A 240 12.96 -8.17 3.89
N PRO A 241 13.73 -7.08 4.04
CA PRO A 241 13.14 -5.77 4.29
C PRO A 241 12.16 -5.42 3.16
N ILE A 242 11.07 -4.71 3.48
CA ILE A 242 9.95 -4.43 2.56
C ILE A 242 10.49 -3.75 1.30
N PRO A 243 10.47 -4.41 0.13
CA PRO A 243 11.08 -3.88 -1.09
C PRO A 243 10.48 -2.56 -1.59
N ASN A 244 9.23 -2.27 -1.20
CA ASN A 244 8.54 -1.01 -1.51
C ASN A 244 9.10 0.17 -0.71
N LEU A 245 9.48 -0.06 0.55
CA LEU A 245 9.99 0.97 1.44
C LEU A 245 11.50 1.11 1.31
N PHE A 246 12.22 -0.01 1.25
CA PHE A 246 13.68 -0.08 1.12
C PHE A 246 14.06 -0.76 -0.19
N THR A 247 14.21 0.06 -1.22
CA THR A 247 14.37 -0.45 -2.58
C THR A 247 15.76 -1.04 -2.80
N CYS A 248 15.88 -1.91 -3.80
CA CYS A 248 17.17 -2.48 -4.20
C CYS A 248 18.16 -1.40 -4.68
N LYS A 249 17.67 -0.23 -5.15
CA LYS A 249 18.52 0.91 -5.54
C LYS A 249 19.25 1.53 -4.33
N ASP A 250 18.64 1.42 -3.15
CA ASP A 250 19.16 1.97 -1.91
C ASP A 250 20.05 0.97 -1.15
N LEU A 251 20.10 -0.29 -1.59
CA LEU A 251 20.90 -1.34 -0.94
C LEU A 251 22.40 -1.11 -1.21
N VAL A 252 23.17 -0.84 -0.15
CA VAL A 252 24.61 -0.62 -0.20
C VAL A 252 25.38 -1.93 -0.09
N ALA A 253 24.98 -2.80 0.83
CA ALA A 253 25.62 -4.08 1.08
C ALA A 253 24.70 -5.04 1.81
N ARG A 254 24.91 -6.34 1.58
CA ARG A 254 24.32 -7.42 2.36
C ARG A 254 25.42 -8.43 2.68
N GLU A 255 25.51 -8.83 3.94
CA GLU A 255 26.34 -9.94 4.40
C GLU A 255 25.46 -10.84 5.27
N GLY A 256 25.24 -12.08 4.86
CA GLY A 256 24.32 -13.00 5.53
C GLY A 256 22.93 -12.39 5.79
N ASN A 257 22.61 -12.19 7.06
CA ASN A 257 21.32 -11.66 7.53
C ASN A 257 21.36 -10.15 7.85
N VAL A 258 22.43 -9.46 7.48
CA VAL A 258 22.63 -8.03 7.72
C VAL A 258 22.50 -7.28 6.41
N TRP A 259 21.54 -6.36 6.36
CA TRP A 259 21.24 -5.53 5.21
C TRP A 259 21.53 -4.07 5.51
N LEU A 260 22.32 -3.41 4.67
CA LEU A 260 22.62 -1.98 4.80
C LEU A 260 22.05 -1.21 3.64
N TYR A 261 21.20 -0.25 3.96
CA TYR A 261 20.59 0.67 3.01
C TYR A 261 21.08 2.09 3.25
N ARG A 262 21.06 2.88 2.16
CA ARG A 262 21.21 4.33 2.16
C ARG A 262 20.05 4.89 1.32
N PRO A 263 18.89 5.15 1.95
CA PRO A 263 17.72 5.63 1.21
C PRO A 263 17.89 7.07 0.75
N ASP A 264 17.19 7.42 -0.33
CA ASP A 264 16.83 8.80 -0.63
C ASP A 264 15.83 9.31 0.41
N LEU A 265 16.22 10.31 1.21
CA LEU A 265 15.39 10.81 2.30
C LEU A 265 14.12 11.54 1.82
N ASP A 266 14.14 12.15 0.63
CA ASP A 266 12.97 12.85 0.11
C ASP A 266 11.94 11.85 -0.40
N ALA A 267 12.39 10.84 -1.15
CA ALA A 267 11.53 9.72 -1.55
C ALA A 267 11.00 8.95 -0.34
N LEU A 268 11.82 8.72 0.69
CA LEU A 268 11.39 8.04 1.91
C LEU A 268 10.33 8.86 2.67
N ARG A 269 10.52 10.19 2.78
CA ARG A 269 9.53 11.10 3.40
C ARG A 269 8.19 11.09 2.67
N GLN A 270 8.21 11.06 1.34
CA GLN A 270 6.98 10.95 0.54
C GLN A 270 6.27 9.62 0.78
N LYS A 271 7.00 8.51 0.85
CA LYS A 271 6.42 7.18 1.09
C LYS A 271 5.78 7.07 2.48
N ILE A 272 6.43 7.56 3.54
CA ILE A 272 5.88 7.47 4.91
C ILE A 272 4.70 8.42 5.15
N GLN A 273 4.42 9.35 4.23
CA GLN A 273 3.21 10.19 4.28
C GLN A 273 1.98 9.48 3.70
N LEU A 274 2.17 8.41 2.93
CA LEU A 274 1.07 7.59 2.46
C LEU A 274 0.47 6.79 3.63
N PRO A 275 -0.81 6.40 3.54
CA PRO A 275 -1.40 5.48 4.49
C PRO A 275 -0.59 4.20 4.65
N ILE A 276 -0.62 3.62 5.86
CA ILE A 276 0.14 2.40 6.19
C ILE A 276 -0.34 1.15 5.44
N GLY A 277 -1.55 1.20 4.84
CA GLY A 277 -2.15 0.14 4.06
C GLY A 277 -3.41 0.60 3.32
N SER A 278 -4.13 -0.33 2.69
CA SER A 278 -5.32 -0.04 1.87
C SER A 278 -6.59 0.27 2.67
N CYS A 279 -6.52 0.27 4.01
CA CYS A 279 -7.60 0.71 4.91
C CYS A 279 -7.94 2.21 4.81
N GLU A 280 -7.14 2.99 4.09
CA GLU A 280 -7.34 4.42 3.88
C GLU A 280 -6.88 4.79 2.47
N LEU A 281 -7.60 5.70 1.82
CA LEU A 281 -7.33 6.10 0.45
C LEU A 281 -6.01 6.89 0.36
N ALA A 282 -5.05 6.35 -0.40
CA ALA A 282 -3.81 7.07 -0.71
C ALA A 282 -4.05 8.34 -1.54
N LEU A 283 -5.19 8.43 -2.25
CA LEU A 283 -5.61 9.57 -3.05
C LEU A 283 -7.11 9.87 -2.79
N PRO A 284 -7.45 10.64 -1.73
CA PRO A 284 -8.83 10.99 -1.42
C PRO A 284 -9.50 11.80 -2.54
N LEU A 285 -10.84 11.76 -2.63
CA LEU A 285 -11.57 12.56 -3.62
C LEU A 285 -11.31 14.06 -3.41
N GLY A 286 -11.07 14.77 -4.52
CA GLY A 286 -10.74 16.19 -4.49
C GLY A 286 -9.28 16.51 -4.11
N SER A 287 -8.46 15.51 -3.79
CA SER A 287 -7.01 15.70 -3.70
C SER A 287 -6.46 15.95 -5.11
N SER A 288 -5.96 17.15 -5.35
CA SER A 288 -5.15 17.42 -6.53
C SER A 288 -3.75 16.95 -6.24
N ILE A 289 -3.24 15.96 -6.97
CA ILE A 289 -1.79 15.72 -6.95
C ILE A 289 -1.17 16.91 -7.67
N GLU A 290 -0.74 17.92 -6.91
CA GLU A 290 -0.12 19.13 -7.44
C GLU A 290 0.99 18.73 -8.42
N ARG A 291 1.02 19.39 -9.59
CA ARG A 291 2.15 19.27 -10.49
C ARG A 291 3.32 19.94 -9.80
N ASP A 292 4.16 19.13 -9.16
CA ASP A 292 5.49 19.58 -8.77
C ASP A 292 6.32 19.68 -10.07
N ASP A 293 6.01 20.72 -10.88
CA ASP A 293 6.75 21.10 -12.09
C ASP A 293 8.15 21.66 -11.75
N ASN A 294 8.60 21.48 -10.49
CA ASN A 294 9.79 22.12 -9.95
C ASN A 294 11.06 21.28 -10.04
N SER A 295 11.01 20.13 -10.72
CA SER A 295 12.23 19.45 -11.18
C SER A 295 12.35 19.67 -12.68
N GLY A 296 13.30 20.51 -13.11
CA GLY A 296 13.66 20.70 -14.53
C GLY A 296 14.22 19.43 -15.21
N LYS A 297 13.99 18.25 -14.64
CA LYS A 297 14.27 16.94 -15.22
C LYS A 297 13.02 16.44 -15.91
N THR A 298 13.10 16.25 -17.22
CA THR A 298 12.13 15.44 -17.96
C THR A 298 12.16 14.02 -17.42
N GLN A 299 11.16 13.62 -16.62
CA GLN A 299 11.02 12.25 -16.14
C GLN A 299 10.73 11.33 -17.34
N ARG A 300 11.49 10.24 -17.45
CA ARG A 300 11.33 9.25 -18.52
C ARG A 300 10.24 8.28 -18.11
N GLU A 301 9.06 8.48 -18.66
CA GLU A 301 7.83 7.77 -18.29
C GLU A 301 7.22 7.03 -19.47
N ALA A 302 6.72 5.82 -19.23
CA ALA A 302 6.03 5.03 -20.25
C ALA A 302 4.85 4.24 -19.68
N TYR A 303 3.81 4.08 -20.50
CA TYR A 303 2.91 2.94 -20.36
C TYR A 303 3.57 1.72 -20.98
N THR A 304 3.41 0.59 -20.32
CA THR A 304 4.04 -0.67 -20.70
C THR A 304 3.03 -1.80 -20.75
N THR A 305 3.21 -2.72 -21.68
CA THR A 305 2.48 -3.98 -21.72
C THR A 305 3.40 -5.11 -22.19
N ILE A 306 2.97 -6.36 -22.03
CA ILE A 306 3.76 -7.54 -22.41
C ILE A 306 2.88 -8.60 -23.05
N LEU A 307 3.36 -9.16 -24.17
CA LEU A 307 2.71 -10.28 -24.85
C LEU A 307 3.57 -11.53 -24.70
N HIS A 308 2.99 -12.57 -24.10
CA HIS A 308 3.64 -13.88 -23.90
C HIS A 308 2.93 -15.03 -24.64
N SER A 309 1.78 -14.77 -25.26
CA SER A 309 1.02 -15.70 -26.11
C SER A 309 0.56 -15.00 -27.40
N ALA A 310 0.68 -15.69 -28.54
CA ALA A 310 0.43 -15.11 -29.86
C ALA A 310 -1.01 -15.35 -30.35
N ASN A 311 -1.72 -14.25 -30.58
CA ASN A 311 -2.70 -13.93 -31.65
C ASN A 311 -3.81 -13.00 -31.12
N ASP A 312 -4.47 -13.36 -30.02
CA ASP A 312 -5.62 -12.58 -29.53
C ASP A 312 -5.21 -11.32 -28.75
N TYR A 313 -4.11 -11.39 -28.00
CA TYR A 313 -3.64 -10.26 -27.19
C TYR A 313 -3.00 -9.11 -28.00
N VAL A 314 -2.67 -9.33 -29.28
CA VAL A 314 -2.17 -8.25 -30.15
C VAL A 314 -3.26 -7.20 -30.37
N CYS A 315 -4.50 -7.64 -30.62
CA CYS A 315 -5.66 -6.76 -30.75
C CYS A 315 -5.92 -6.00 -29.44
N GLY A 316 -5.82 -6.69 -28.31
CA GLY A 316 -5.91 -6.09 -26.97
C GLY A 316 -4.87 -4.99 -26.75
N ALA A 317 -3.60 -5.26 -27.03
CA ALA A 317 -2.53 -4.26 -26.91
C ALA A 317 -2.72 -3.06 -27.86
N ILE A 318 -3.20 -3.28 -29.10
CA ILE A 318 -3.54 -2.18 -30.01
C ILE A 318 -4.67 -1.33 -29.41
N ALA A 319 -5.73 -1.96 -28.90
CA ALA A 319 -6.85 -1.26 -28.26
C ALA A 319 -6.40 -0.48 -27.01
N ALA A 320 -5.54 -1.08 -26.17
CA ALA A 320 -4.95 -0.42 -25.02
C ALA A 320 -4.17 0.84 -25.42
N ALA A 321 -3.29 0.76 -26.42
CA ALA A 321 -2.57 1.94 -26.94
C ALA A 321 -3.52 3.06 -27.41
N GLN A 322 -4.55 2.71 -28.17
CA GLN A 322 -5.54 3.69 -28.62
C GLN A 322 -6.27 4.32 -27.43
N SER A 323 -6.69 3.53 -26.45
CA SER A 323 -7.37 4.04 -25.26
C SER A 323 -6.49 4.99 -24.43
N ILE A 324 -5.20 4.70 -24.28
CA ILE A 324 -4.23 5.58 -23.60
C ILE A 324 -4.08 6.91 -24.35
N ARG A 325 -4.02 6.87 -25.69
CA ARG A 325 -3.94 8.10 -26.50
C ARG A 325 -5.24 8.89 -26.48
N MET A 326 -6.38 8.23 -26.57
CA MET A 326 -7.71 8.84 -26.51
C MET A 326 -7.99 9.47 -25.15
N SER A 327 -7.39 8.96 -24.08
CA SER A 327 -7.46 9.58 -22.75
C SER A 327 -6.57 10.83 -22.63
N GLY A 328 -5.75 11.14 -23.63
CA GLY A 328 -4.92 12.35 -23.72
C GLY A 328 -3.48 12.17 -23.24
N SER A 329 -3.04 10.95 -22.91
CA SER A 329 -1.66 10.74 -22.48
C SER A 329 -0.67 10.87 -23.64
N THR A 330 0.44 11.56 -23.38
CA THR A 330 1.56 11.76 -24.31
C THR A 330 2.79 10.91 -23.97
N ARG A 331 2.72 10.10 -22.91
CA ARG A 331 3.85 9.27 -22.45
C ARG A 331 4.23 8.22 -23.48
N ASP A 332 5.44 7.69 -23.37
CA ASP A 332 5.89 6.62 -24.25
C ASP A 332 4.98 5.39 -24.10
N LEU A 333 4.81 4.65 -25.20
CA LEU A 333 4.16 3.34 -25.18
C LEU A 333 5.24 2.32 -25.49
N VAL A 334 5.52 1.39 -24.59
CA VAL A 334 6.53 0.34 -24.77
C VAL A 334 5.89 -1.03 -24.61
N ILE A 335 6.09 -1.92 -25.58
CA ILE A 335 5.58 -3.29 -25.50
C ILE A 335 6.72 -4.29 -25.52
N LEU A 336 6.70 -5.21 -24.56
CA LEU A 336 7.61 -6.35 -24.51
C LEU A 336 7.00 -7.52 -25.26
N VAL A 337 7.72 -8.07 -26.24
CA VAL A 337 7.28 -9.23 -27.02
C VAL A 337 8.41 -10.23 -27.16
N ASP A 338 8.11 -11.50 -27.33
CA ASP A 338 9.11 -12.52 -27.65
C ASP A 338 9.18 -12.81 -29.17
N GLU A 339 10.00 -13.77 -29.55
CA GLU A 339 10.16 -14.20 -30.95
C GLU A 339 8.92 -14.90 -31.54
N SER A 340 7.94 -15.29 -30.72
CA SER A 340 6.69 -15.90 -31.20
C SER A 340 5.75 -14.88 -31.87
N ILE A 341 5.91 -13.58 -31.56
CA ILE A 341 5.16 -12.51 -32.20
C ILE A 341 5.81 -12.19 -33.57
N GLY A 342 5.17 -12.65 -34.65
CA GLY A 342 5.66 -12.46 -36.01
C GLY A 342 5.60 -11.00 -36.52
N ASP A 343 6.29 -10.74 -37.63
CA ASP A 343 6.48 -9.39 -38.19
C ASP A 343 5.18 -8.66 -38.56
N HIS A 344 4.15 -9.40 -38.97
CA HIS A 344 2.83 -8.83 -39.22
C HIS A 344 2.27 -8.16 -37.96
N HIS A 345 2.27 -8.88 -36.83
CA HIS A 345 1.80 -8.35 -35.54
C HIS A 345 2.70 -7.24 -35.01
N ARG A 346 4.03 -7.37 -35.14
CA ARG A 346 4.97 -6.32 -34.75
C ARG A 346 4.71 -5.01 -35.48
N ARG A 347 4.48 -5.05 -36.80
CA ARG A 347 4.12 -3.87 -37.59
C ARG A 347 2.79 -3.26 -37.14
N GLY A 348 1.80 -4.09 -36.82
CA GLY A 348 0.52 -3.63 -36.24
C GLY A 348 0.72 -2.86 -34.93
N LEU A 349 1.51 -3.42 -34.00
CA LEU A 349 1.85 -2.80 -32.72
C LEU A 349 2.62 -1.48 -32.91
N GLN A 350 3.61 -1.45 -33.80
CA GLN A 350 4.36 -0.23 -34.12
C GLN A 350 3.45 0.86 -34.69
N SER A 351 2.53 0.46 -35.58
CA SER A 351 1.58 1.37 -36.22
C SER A 351 0.57 1.94 -35.22
N SER A 352 0.25 1.22 -34.14
CA SER A 352 -0.57 1.73 -33.04
C SER A 352 0.21 2.60 -32.03
N GLY A 353 1.50 2.83 -32.27
CA GLY A 353 2.35 3.70 -31.46
C GLY A 353 3.23 2.98 -30.42
N TRP A 354 3.21 1.65 -30.36
CA TRP A 354 4.08 0.91 -29.44
C TRP A 354 5.54 0.89 -29.92
N LYS A 355 6.46 1.21 -29.00
CA LYS A 355 7.89 0.89 -29.13
C LYS A 355 8.08 -0.58 -28.77
N VAL A 356 8.14 -1.43 -29.80
CA VAL A 356 8.29 -2.89 -29.65
C VAL A 356 9.71 -3.23 -29.20
N ARG A 357 9.82 -3.99 -28.09
CA ARG A 357 11.09 -4.53 -27.57
C ARG A 357 11.04 -6.03 -27.49
N THR A 358 12.00 -6.68 -28.14
CA THR A 358 12.14 -8.13 -28.06
C THR A 358 12.75 -8.53 -26.72
N ILE A 359 12.13 -9.50 -26.05
CA ILE A 359 12.59 -10.07 -24.78
C ILE A 359 12.75 -11.59 -24.89
N LYS A 360 13.61 -12.15 -24.04
CA LYS A 360 13.62 -13.59 -23.78
C LYS A 360 12.58 -13.90 -22.71
N ARG A 361 11.63 -14.78 -23.04
CA ARG A 361 10.62 -15.25 -22.09
C ARG A 361 11.26 -15.87 -20.85
N ILE A 362 10.56 -15.75 -19.73
CA ILE A 362 10.91 -16.36 -18.45
C ILE A 362 9.83 -17.41 -18.16
N ARG A 363 10.27 -18.67 -18.09
CA ARG A 363 9.40 -19.78 -17.73
C ARG A 363 9.14 -19.75 -16.23
N ASN A 364 7.90 -19.93 -15.83
CA ASN A 364 7.55 -20.26 -14.45
C ASN A 364 8.02 -21.71 -14.16
N PRO A 365 8.99 -21.92 -13.26
CA PRO A 365 9.53 -23.26 -12.98
C PRO A 365 8.47 -24.20 -12.42
N LYS A 366 7.45 -23.66 -11.73
CA LYS A 366 6.37 -24.43 -11.08
C LYS A 366 5.16 -24.67 -12.00
N ALA A 367 5.15 -24.11 -13.21
CA ALA A 367 4.06 -24.32 -14.16
C ALA A 367 4.22 -25.64 -14.93
N GLU A 368 3.09 -26.31 -15.16
CA GLU A 368 3.01 -27.39 -16.14
C GLU A 368 3.37 -26.89 -17.54
N LYS A 369 3.87 -27.79 -18.38
CA LYS A 369 4.22 -27.46 -19.76
C LYS A 369 2.96 -27.10 -20.53
N ASP A 370 3.03 -26.06 -21.36
CA ASP A 370 1.94 -25.56 -22.20
C ASP A 370 0.72 -25.01 -21.41
N ALA A 371 0.86 -24.85 -20.09
CA ALA A 371 -0.15 -24.22 -19.25
C ALA A 371 -0.22 -22.69 -19.49
N TYR A 372 -1.38 -22.10 -19.24
CA TYR A 372 -1.59 -20.66 -19.46
C TYR A 372 -0.60 -19.78 -18.67
N ASN A 373 -0.17 -20.24 -17.50
CA ASN A 373 0.74 -19.54 -16.59
C ASN A 373 2.24 -19.83 -16.84
N GLU A 374 2.57 -20.65 -17.85
CA GLU A 374 3.95 -21.11 -18.09
C GLU A 374 4.92 -19.96 -18.33
N TRP A 375 4.46 -18.87 -18.96
CA TRP A 375 5.31 -17.76 -19.38
C TRP A 375 5.03 -16.44 -18.64
N ASN A 376 4.15 -16.47 -17.63
CA ASN A 376 3.70 -15.29 -16.89
C ASN A 376 4.84 -14.54 -16.19
N TYR A 377 5.89 -15.25 -15.76
CA TYR A 377 7.07 -14.63 -15.13
C TYR A 377 7.87 -13.75 -16.09
N SER A 378 7.57 -13.79 -17.40
CA SER A 378 8.10 -12.80 -18.35
C SER A 378 7.72 -11.36 -17.95
N LYS A 379 6.65 -11.16 -17.16
CA LYS A 379 6.28 -9.86 -16.58
C LYS A 379 7.42 -9.24 -15.74
N PHE A 380 8.33 -10.05 -15.18
CA PHE A 380 9.50 -9.53 -14.45
C PHE A 380 10.45 -8.71 -15.35
N ARG A 381 10.41 -8.89 -16.67
CA ARG A 381 11.20 -8.09 -17.63
C ARG A 381 10.87 -6.59 -17.57
N LEU A 382 9.72 -6.20 -17.03
CA LEU A 382 9.36 -4.81 -16.80
C LEU A 382 10.40 -4.07 -15.94
N TRP A 383 11.01 -4.74 -14.96
CA TRP A 383 12.07 -4.14 -14.13
C TRP A 383 13.38 -3.89 -14.89
N GLN A 384 13.55 -4.42 -16.11
CA GLN A 384 14.73 -4.16 -16.92
C GLN A 384 14.60 -2.94 -17.84
N LEU A 385 13.44 -2.28 -17.87
CA LEU A 385 13.18 -1.03 -18.60
C LEU A 385 13.86 0.19 -17.96
N THR A 386 15.14 0.06 -17.61
CA THR A 386 15.95 1.03 -16.83
C THR A 386 16.28 2.33 -17.57
N ASP A 387 15.92 2.42 -18.86
CA ASP A 387 15.91 3.66 -19.61
C ASP A 387 14.69 4.54 -19.29
N TYR A 388 13.74 4.04 -18.50
CA TYR A 388 12.64 4.77 -17.87
C TYR A 388 12.86 4.89 -16.37
N ASP A 389 12.43 6.03 -15.82
CA ASP A 389 12.46 6.28 -14.38
C ASP A 389 11.25 5.64 -13.69
N LYS A 390 10.10 5.63 -14.38
CA LYS A 390 8.85 5.02 -13.92
C LYS A 390 8.00 4.54 -15.08
N ILE A 391 7.31 3.43 -14.89
CA ILE A 391 6.38 2.86 -15.86
C ILE A 391 5.03 2.55 -15.22
N ILE A 392 3.96 2.69 -16.00
CA ILE A 392 2.65 2.12 -15.67
C ILE A 392 2.49 0.88 -16.53
N PHE A 393 2.45 -0.28 -15.90
CA PHE A 393 2.10 -1.52 -16.56
C PHE A 393 0.58 -1.63 -16.69
N VAL A 394 0.10 -2.04 -17.87
CA VAL A 394 -1.30 -2.33 -18.16
C VAL A 394 -1.37 -3.65 -18.92
N ASP A 395 -2.06 -4.65 -18.38
CA ASP A 395 -2.31 -5.92 -19.10
C ASP A 395 -3.06 -5.65 -20.41
N ALA A 396 -2.81 -6.49 -21.42
CA ALA A 396 -3.31 -6.27 -22.78
C ALA A 396 -4.84 -6.47 -22.92
N ASP A 397 -5.53 -6.91 -21.88
CA ASP A 397 -6.98 -7.09 -21.80
C ASP A 397 -7.71 -5.94 -21.08
N LEU A 398 -7.02 -4.82 -20.83
CA LEU A 398 -7.58 -3.62 -20.19
C LEU A 398 -7.69 -2.43 -21.16
N LEU A 399 -8.64 -1.52 -20.85
CA LEU A 399 -8.84 -0.26 -21.57
C LEU A 399 -8.79 0.93 -20.61
N ILE A 400 -8.12 2.00 -21.04
CA ILE A 400 -8.04 3.26 -20.30
C ILE A 400 -9.16 4.20 -20.77
N LEU A 401 -10.15 4.43 -19.89
CA LEU A 401 -11.31 5.27 -20.20
C LEU A 401 -11.10 6.75 -19.86
N ARG A 402 -10.16 7.06 -18.96
CA ARG A 402 -9.80 8.41 -18.51
C ARG A 402 -8.30 8.48 -18.29
N ASN A 403 -7.72 9.68 -18.35
CA ASN A 403 -6.29 9.85 -18.15
C ASN A 403 -5.89 9.41 -16.74
N ILE A 404 -4.90 8.52 -16.66
CA ILE A 404 -4.34 8.03 -15.38
C ILE A 404 -2.87 8.41 -15.21
N ASP A 405 -2.39 9.45 -15.90
CA ASP A 405 -0.99 9.91 -15.82
C ASP A 405 -0.62 10.38 -14.39
N PHE A 406 -1.61 10.70 -13.56
CA PHE A 406 -1.39 11.01 -12.15
C PHE A 406 -0.74 9.84 -11.39
N LEU A 407 -0.90 8.60 -11.84
CA LEU A 407 -0.26 7.42 -11.25
C LEU A 407 1.26 7.43 -11.39
N PHE A 408 1.84 8.17 -12.35
CA PHE A 408 3.30 8.37 -12.41
C PHE A 408 3.85 9.12 -11.19
N LYS A 409 3.00 9.69 -10.33
CA LYS A 409 3.45 10.29 -9.07
C LYS A 409 3.48 9.30 -7.91
N MET A 410 2.84 8.15 -8.05
CA MET A 410 2.79 7.11 -7.02
C MET A 410 4.10 6.32 -6.96
N PRO A 411 4.51 5.82 -5.78
CA PRO A 411 5.73 5.02 -5.63
C PRO A 411 5.52 3.58 -6.12
N GLN A 412 6.63 2.86 -6.36
CA GLN A 412 6.58 1.41 -6.56
C GLN A 412 6.39 0.66 -5.22
N ILE A 413 5.62 -0.45 -5.18
CA ILE A 413 4.58 -0.82 -6.15
C ILE A 413 3.29 -0.11 -5.75
N SER A 414 2.60 0.47 -6.72
CA SER A 414 1.21 0.90 -6.55
C SER A 414 0.36 0.09 -7.51
N ALA A 415 -0.69 -0.53 -7.02
CA ALA A 415 -1.56 -1.43 -7.78
C ALA A 415 -2.99 -1.34 -7.26
N THR A 416 -3.95 -1.91 -8.00
CA THR A 416 -5.36 -1.93 -7.58
C THR A 416 -5.62 -3.08 -6.62
N GLY A 417 -6.60 -2.92 -5.73
CA GLY A 417 -7.07 -4.01 -4.86
C GLY A 417 -7.60 -5.21 -5.66
N ASN A 418 -7.56 -6.38 -5.04
CA ASN A 418 -8.18 -7.62 -5.49
C ASN A 418 -8.88 -8.28 -4.30
N ASN A 419 -9.04 -9.60 -4.29
CA ASN A 419 -9.61 -10.32 -3.16
C ASN A 419 -8.70 -10.27 -1.92
N GLY A 420 -9.29 -9.98 -0.77
CA GLY A 420 -8.61 -9.97 0.52
C GLY A 420 -7.54 -8.89 0.63
N THR A 421 -6.36 -9.27 1.08
CA THR A 421 -5.22 -8.35 1.32
C THR A 421 -4.32 -8.20 0.09
N LEU A 422 -4.78 -8.68 -1.07
CA LEU A 422 -3.96 -8.88 -2.26
C LEU A 422 -4.24 -7.81 -3.32
N PHE A 423 -3.22 -7.45 -4.09
CA PHE A 423 -3.38 -6.57 -5.24
C PHE A 423 -3.53 -7.36 -6.55
N ASN A 424 -4.19 -6.73 -7.52
CA ASN A 424 -4.26 -7.20 -8.89
C ASN A 424 -3.02 -6.73 -9.67
N SER A 425 -2.38 -7.64 -10.42
CA SER A 425 -1.15 -7.34 -11.17
C SER A 425 -1.38 -6.83 -12.60
N GLY A 426 -2.62 -6.50 -12.95
CA GLY A 426 -3.02 -6.01 -14.27
C GLY A 426 -2.78 -4.53 -14.49
N VAL A 427 -2.76 -3.73 -13.42
CA VAL A 427 -2.29 -2.33 -13.45
C VAL A 427 -1.31 -2.10 -12.32
N MET A 428 -0.06 -1.75 -12.65
CA MET A 428 0.98 -1.55 -11.64
C MET A 428 1.89 -0.38 -11.99
N VAL A 429 2.23 0.44 -10.99
CA VAL A 429 3.29 1.44 -11.08
C VAL A 429 4.61 0.78 -10.66
N ILE A 430 5.59 0.82 -11.56
CA ILE A 430 6.91 0.19 -11.37
C ILE A 430 8.01 1.23 -11.58
N GLU A 431 9.06 1.12 -10.78
CA GLU A 431 10.32 1.86 -10.91
C GLU A 431 11.42 0.89 -11.37
N PRO A 432 11.70 0.80 -12.69
CA PRO A 432 12.61 -0.20 -13.23
C PRO A 432 13.98 -0.21 -12.53
N SER A 433 14.48 -1.41 -12.28
CA SER A 433 15.74 -1.68 -11.58
C SER A 433 16.23 -3.10 -11.90
N ASN A 434 17.41 -3.20 -12.51
CA ASN A 434 18.07 -4.49 -12.73
C ASN A 434 18.35 -5.23 -11.40
N CYS A 435 18.53 -4.48 -10.31
CA CYS A 435 18.71 -5.05 -8.98
C CYS A 435 17.42 -5.74 -8.52
N THR A 436 16.26 -5.08 -8.68
CA THR A 436 14.96 -5.69 -8.35
C THR A 436 14.65 -6.86 -9.27
N PHE A 437 14.93 -6.75 -10.58
CA PHE A 437 14.83 -7.89 -11.50
C PHE A 437 15.65 -9.09 -11.01
N LYS A 438 16.91 -8.87 -10.63
CA LYS A 438 17.77 -9.91 -10.08
C LYS A 438 17.20 -10.51 -8.80
N LEU A 439 16.69 -9.67 -7.88
CA LEU A 439 16.02 -10.14 -6.66
C LEU A 439 14.83 -11.06 -6.99
N LEU A 440 14.00 -10.70 -7.96
CA LEU A 440 12.87 -11.53 -8.39
C LEU A 440 13.34 -12.86 -9.00
N MET A 441 14.39 -12.83 -9.83
CA MET A 441 14.92 -14.03 -10.49
C MET A 441 15.65 -14.97 -9.52
N ASP A 442 16.43 -14.43 -8.58
CA ASP A 442 17.23 -15.22 -7.64
C ASP A 442 16.37 -16.02 -6.65
N HIS A 443 15.08 -15.68 -6.49
CA HIS A 443 14.14 -16.31 -5.54
C HIS A 443 12.94 -16.98 -6.21
N VAL A 444 12.98 -17.14 -7.53
CA VAL A 444 11.88 -17.69 -8.33
C VAL A 444 11.50 -19.12 -7.92
N ASP A 445 12.49 -19.90 -7.44
CA ASP A 445 12.31 -21.27 -6.98
C ASP A 445 11.84 -21.31 -5.52
N ASP A 446 12.36 -20.39 -4.69
CA ASP A 446 12.11 -20.32 -3.25
C ASP A 446 10.70 -19.84 -2.91
N ILE A 447 10.18 -18.87 -3.67
CA ILE A 447 8.89 -18.24 -3.38
C ILE A 447 7.76 -18.98 -4.08
N GLU A 448 6.72 -19.30 -3.33
CA GLU A 448 5.54 -19.98 -3.84
C GLU A 448 4.44 -18.98 -4.18
N SER A 449 4.03 -18.96 -5.44
CA SER A 449 2.92 -18.12 -5.89
C SER A 449 1.59 -18.74 -5.46
N TYR A 450 0.79 -18.01 -4.68
CA TYR A 450 -0.49 -18.51 -4.15
C TYR A 450 -1.47 -18.98 -5.24
N ASN A 451 -1.38 -18.42 -6.46
CA ASN A 451 -2.21 -18.79 -7.61
C ASN A 451 -1.41 -19.43 -8.75
N GLY A 452 -0.13 -19.74 -8.53
CA GLY A 452 0.77 -20.26 -9.55
C GLY A 452 1.12 -19.28 -10.67
N GLY A 453 0.64 -18.03 -10.65
CA GLY A 453 0.91 -17.00 -11.66
C GLY A 453 1.88 -15.91 -11.19
N ASP A 454 2.09 -14.90 -12.03
CA ASP A 454 2.88 -13.71 -11.70
C ASP A 454 2.24 -12.88 -10.59
N GLN A 455 0.91 -12.70 -10.59
CA GLN A 455 0.21 -11.98 -9.52
C GLN A 455 0.50 -12.56 -8.15
N GLY A 456 0.41 -13.89 -8.03
CA GLY A 456 0.66 -14.55 -6.75
C GLY A 456 2.10 -14.42 -6.30
N TYR A 457 3.04 -14.51 -7.23
CA TYR A 457 4.45 -14.28 -6.90
C TYR A 457 4.71 -12.86 -6.41
N LEU A 458 4.18 -11.86 -7.13
CA LEU A 458 4.41 -10.46 -6.80
C LEU A 458 3.79 -10.07 -5.45
N ASN A 459 2.64 -10.64 -5.07
CA ASN A 459 2.01 -10.43 -3.76
C ASN A 459 2.77 -11.08 -2.59
N GLU A 460 3.67 -12.04 -2.84
CA GLU A 460 4.53 -12.59 -1.78
C GLU A 460 5.79 -11.74 -1.56
N ILE A 461 6.21 -10.98 -2.57
CA ILE A 461 7.38 -10.09 -2.53
C ILE A 461 7.03 -8.71 -1.99
N PHE A 462 5.93 -8.14 -2.48
CA PHE A 462 5.49 -6.76 -2.27
C PHE A 462 4.21 -6.71 -1.45
#